data_AF-A0A940ZST7-F1
#
_entry.id   AF-A0A940ZST7-F1
#
_cell.length_a   1.000
_cell.length_b   1.000
_cell.length_c   1.000
_cell.angle_alpha   90.00
_cell.angle_beta   90.00
_cell.angle_gamma   90.00
#
_symmetry.space_group_name_H-M   'P 1'
#
loop_
_entity.id
_entity.type
_entity.pdbx_description
1 polymer ?
#
loop_
_entity_poly.entity_id
_entity_poly.type
_entity_poly.pdbx_seq_one_letter_code
_entity_poly.pdbx_strand_id
1 'polypeptide(L)'
;MSKLIRFEVKRFPAVRLIGKKVRMSLNPEGDNMTTNLWSRMWQDGSMDFLGNIPGRLTEERDTIGWIGDFDLQGSTCEYIAGVLTKAGTSVPTGYISRDLPECLMGVGWIQGREEDADLYAGAHEQVIQAMKEYGYDVDPSAGGYEMQYYSFHRFGVPRYMGEKILIMDYYCPCKKLPTENDRKEIEMVKDMGKVRKDFDSLAQRCIYGYKSTYPICIPIEDDRVSETSQRQMHGFLQEVINRIYNNPSLVNLQQEKDEFYEVWMLNNSKPELDDKMRKTEKVLFDFYAYLYKLGECGEVKDNKLYVDKGNMKFVKKRLLQLEQFGLFSQSTDTSTIFYSKEYPELFPAWKLLYDKKANSPKGEIVRFLYCMYDSMKYSAEHLFGNIIDDSTLLKELEQFFEGIGFHRYFDEAGIHWDKEYRDKQKGNAVFSFSWKRREQMTFSFRVPNFRLVLNHFDEMSNELKELTFSRTKNCDSCGYCTQMDKTGMRLPLALNLECNGNKSGKCPLFPNLTWRYIDKKEVENIKGLFDFAETVSKIKRS
;
A
#
# COMPACT_ATOMS: atom_id res chain seq x y z
N MET A 1 -35.40 -27.94 0.50
CA MET A 1 -34.48 -26.95 1.09
C MET A 1 -33.18 -27.65 1.42
N SER A 2 -32.09 -27.09 0.91
CA SER A 2 -30.74 -27.55 1.15
C SER A 2 -30.27 -27.15 2.56
N LYS A 3 -29.24 -27.82 3.06
CA LYS A 3 -28.61 -27.50 4.34
C LYS A 3 -27.11 -27.77 4.31
N LEU A 4 -26.36 -26.89 4.96
CA LEU A 4 -24.96 -27.11 5.30
C LEU A 4 -24.85 -28.20 6.39
N ILE A 5 -24.18 -29.30 6.08
CA ILE A 5 -23.99 -30.43 7.01
C ILE A 5 -22.57 -30.50 7.59
N ARG A 6 -21.62 -29.81 6.97
CA ARG A 6 -20.24 -29.68 7.44
C ARG A 6 -19.61 -28.43 6.87
N PHE A 7 -18.76 -27.79 7.66
CA PHE A 7 -17.92 -26.69 7.24
C PHE A 7 -16.50 -26.89 7.77
N GLU A 8 -15.51 -26.57 6.95
CA GLU A 8 -14.11 -26.52 7.35
C GLU A 8 -13.36 -25.43 6.58
N VAL A 9 -12.26 -24.93 7.16
CA VAL A 9 -11.30 -24.08 6.46
C VAL A 9 -10.02 -24.87 6.28
N LYS A 10 -9.50 -24.91 5.05
CA LYS A 10 -8.25 -25.61 4.74
C LYS A 10 -7.32 -24.77 3.90
N ARG A 11 -6.01 -25.04 4.01
CA ARG A 11 -5.02 -24.55 3.06
C ARG A 11 -5.24 -25.27 1.73
N PHE A 12 -5.48 -24.51 0.68
CA PHE A 12 -5.72 -24.99 -0.66
C PHE A 12 -4.47 -24.71 -1.50
N PRO A 13 -3.79 -25.73 -2.05
CA PRO A 13 -2.54 -25.54 -2.77
C PRO A 13 -2.77 -24.79 -4.08
N ALA A 14 -1.69 -24.24 -4.64
CA ALA A 14 -1.74 -23.74 -6.02
C ALA A 14 -2.03 -24.89 -6.99
N VAL A 15 -3.05 -24.71 -7.83
CA VAL A 15 -3.54 -25.72 -8.77
C VAL A 15 -3.94 -25.06 -10.09
N ARG A 16 -4.13 -25.88 -11.13
CA ARG A 16 -4.70 -25.43 -12.40
C ARG A 16 -6.01 -26.16 -12.65
N LEU A 17 -7.09 -25.41 -12.85
CA LEU A 17 -8.34 -25.95 -13.39
C LEU A 17 -8.20 -26.10 -14.91
N ILE A 18 -8.55 -27.25 -15.46
CA ILE A 18 -8.62 -27.49 -16.91
C ILE A 18 -10.02 -28.00 -17.26
N GLY A 19 -10.65 -27.40 -18.26
CA GLY A 19 -12.03 -27.69 -18.60
C GLY A 19 -12.54 -27.01 -19.87
N LYS A 20 -13.85 -27.03 -20.06
CA LYS A 20 -14.55 -26.26 -21.10
C LYS A 20 -15.41 -25.19 -20.44
N LYS A 21 -15.56 -24.04 -21.12
CA LYS A 21 -16.33 -22.91 -20.57
C LYS A 21 -17.62 -22.60 -21.31
N VAL A 22 -18.53 -21.97 -20.58
CA VAL A 22 -19.64 -21.17 -21.10
C VAL A 22 -19.67 -19.84 -20.36
N ARG A 23 -20.30 -18.83 -20.96
CA ARG A 23 -20.67 -17.60 -20.26
C ARG A 23 -22.13 -17.74 -19.84
N MET A 24 -22.41 -17.55 -18.55
CA MET A 24 -23.75 -17.68 -17.98
C MET A 24 -24.27 -16.34 -17.46
N SER A 25 -25.59 -16.22 -17.42
CA SER A 25 -26.32 -15.07 -16.87
C SER A 25 -26.39 -15.18 -15.35
N LEU A 26 -26.22 -14.05 -14.65
CA LEU A 26 -26.46 -13.96 -13.20
C LEU A 26 -27.97 -13.95 -12.87
N ASN A 27 -28.83 -13.72 -13.86
CA ASN A 27 -30.28 -13.89 -13.75
C ASN A 27 -30.65 -15.31 -14.21
N PRO A 28 -31.09 -16.20 -13.29
CA PRO A 28 -31.22 -17.63 -13.55
C PRO A 28 -32.47 -18.03 -14.36
N GLU A 29 -33.33 -17.10 -14.76
CA GLU A 29 -34.51 -17.41 -15.56
C GLU A 29 -34.12 -17.91 -16.95
N GLY A 30 -34.18 -19.23 -17.15
CA GLY A 30 -34.03 -19.88 -18.46
C GLY A 30 -32.60 -20.18 -18.91
N ASP A 31 -31.58 -20.01 -18.05
CA ASP A 31 -30.19 -20.32 -18.41
C ASP A 31 -29.87 -21.82 -18.26
N ASN A 32 -29.99 -22.57 -19.36
CA ASN A 32 -29.61 -23.99 -19.43
C ASN A 32 -28.16 -24.21 -19.90
N MET A 33 -27.32 -23.16 -19.98
CA MET A 33 -25.98 -23.25 -20.60
C MET A 33 -25.03 -24.16 -19.84
N THR A 34 -25.08 -24.16 -18.51
CA THR A 34 -24.25 -25.03 -17.66
C THR A 34 -24.67 -26.49 -17.81
N THR A 35 -25.97 -26.79 -17.75
CA THR A 35 -26.53 -28.13 -17.98
C THR A 35 -26.20 -28.65 -19.39
N ASN A 36 -26.31 -27.79 -20.41
CA ASN A 36 -25.96 -28.12 -21.79
C ASN A 36 -24.45 -28.34 -21.97
N LEU A 37 -23.60 -27.59 -21.24
CA LEU A 37 -22.16 -27.81 -21.23
C LEU A 37 -21.83 -29.20 -20.67
N TRP A 38 -22.34 -29.53 -19.47
CA TRP A 38 -22.14 -30.84 -18.87
C TRP A 38 -22.63 -31.97 -19.77
N SER A 39 -23.84 -31.86 -20.31
CA SER A 39 -24.42 -32.87 -21.21
C SER A 39 -23.56 -33.12 -22.45
N ARG A 40 -23.06 -32.06 -23.08
CA ARG A 40 -22.15 -32.18 -24.24
C ARG A 40 -20.84 -32.84 -23.86
N MET A 41 -20.24 -32.47 -22.72
CA MET A 41 -18.98 -33.04 -22.26
C MET A 41 -19.07 -34.55 -21.95
N TRP A 42 -20.24 -35.02 -21.51
CA TRP A 42 -20.49 -36.46 -21.32
C TRP A 42 -20.70 -37.20 -22.64
N GLN A 43 -21.28 -36.55 -23.65
CA GLN A 43 -21.56 -37.16 -24.96
C GLN A 43 -20.34 -37.18 -25.89
N ASP A 44 -19.49 -36.15 -25.84
CA ASP A 44 -18.36 -35.97 -26.76
C ASP A 44 -17.04 -36.59 -26.26
N GLY A 45 -17.07 -37.30 -25.12
CA GLY A 45 -15.89 -37.94 -24.52
C GLY A 45 -14.98 -36.98 -23.74
N SER A 46 -15.35 -35.70 -23.58
CA SER A 46 -14.52 -34.74 -22.83
C SER A 46 -14.30 -35.15 -21.38
N MET A 47 -15.31 -35.74 -20.74
CA MET A 47 -15.22 -36.18 -19.35
C MET A 47 -14.27 -37.36 -19.19
N ASP A 48 -14.26 -38.32 -20.12
CA ASP A 48 -13.31 -39.43 -20.11
C ASP A 48 -11.88 -38.93 -20.34
N PHE A 49 -11.70 -37.95 -21.24
CA PHE A 49 -10.40 -37.34 -21.49
C PHE A 49 -9.87 -36.60 -20.25
N LEU A 50 -10.66 -35.69 -19.66
CA LEU A 50 -10.30 -34.99 -18.43
C LEU A 50 -10.11 -35.98 -17.27
N GLY A 51 -10.85 -37.08 -17.31
CA GLY A 51 -10.72 -38.28 -16.48
C GLY A 51 -9.27 -38.73 -16.32
N ASN A 52 -8.57 -38.78 -17.45
CA ASN A 52 -7.25 -39.40 -17.61
C ASN A 52 -6.11 -38.38 -17.79
N ILE A 53 -6.36 -37.09 -17.56
CA ILE A 53 -5.34 -36.06 -17.78
C ILE A 53 -4.15 -36.22 -16.81
N PRO A 54 -2.90 -36.15 -17.30
CA PRO A 54 -1.73 -36.21 -16.42
C PRO A 54 -1.75 -35.10 -15.37
N GLY A 55 -1.35 -35.44 -14.14
CA GLY A 55 -1.25 -34.46 -13.05
C GLY A 55 -2.59 -34.06 -12.43
N ARG A 56 -3.68 -34.77 -12.74
CA ARG A 56 -4.97 -34.61 -12.05
C ARG A 56 -4.82 -34.76 -10.53
N LEU A 57 -5.53 -33.91 -9.79
CA LEU A 57 -5.56 -33.88 -8.32
C LEU A 57 -6.92 -34.29 -7.74
N THR A 58 -7.96 -34.28 -8.56
CA THR A 58 -9.29 -34.81 -8.23
C THR A 58 -9.30 -36.33 -8.39
N GLU A 59 -10.14 -37.04 -7.62
CA GLU A 59 -10.35 -38.47 -7.81
C GLU A 59 -10.94 -38.76 -9.20
N GLU A 60 -10.80 -40.00 -9.70
CA GLU A 60 -11.03 -40.38 -11.12
C GLU A 60 -12.39 -39.91 -11.70
N ARG A 61 -13.40 -39.72 -10.87
CA ARG A 61 -14.75 -39.31 -11.30
C ARG A 61 -15.25 -38.01 -10.67
N ASP A 62 -14.40 -37.33 -9.91
CA ASP A 62 -14.74 -36.05 -9.28
C ASP A 62 -14.65 -34.93 -10.32
N THR A 63 -15.63 -34.03 -10.31
CA THR A 63 -15.72 -32.95 -11.29
C THR A 63 -15.95 -31.60 -10.61
N ILE A 64 -15.57 -30.52 -11.30
CA ILE A 64 -15.62 -29.16 -10.78
C ILE A 64 -16.45 -28.28 -11.70
N GLY A 65 -17.38 -27.53 -11.12
CA GLY A 65 -17.95 -26.32 -11.71
C GLY A 65 -17.29 -25.10 -11.08
N TRP A 66 -16.39 -24.44 -11.80
CA TRP A 66 -15.80 -23.18 -11.36
C TRP A 66 -16.62 -22.01 -11.87
N ILE A 67 -16.84 -21.01 -11.02
CA ILE A 67 -17.61 -19.82 -11.31
C ILE A 67 -16.76 -18.60 -10.93
N GLY A 68 -16.55 -17.69 -11.88
CA GLY A 68 -15.76 -16.50 -11.65
C GLY A 68 -15.78 -15.56 -12.84
N ASP A 69 -14.86 -14.60 -12.86
CA ASP A 69 -14.80 -13.53 -13.88
C ASP A 69 -16.16 -12.80 -14.01
N PHE A 70 -16.70 -12.40 -12.86
CA PHE A 70 -18.00 -11.73 -12.75
C PHE A 70 -17.98 -10.36 -13.46
N ASP A 71 -18.86 -10.20 -14.45
CA ASP A 71 -19.16 -8.94 -15.11
C ASP A 71 -20.50 -8.42 -14.58
N LEU A 72 -20.43 -7.55 -13.57
CA LEU A 72 -21.60 -6.98 -12.91
C LEU A 72 -22.37 -6.01 -13.82
N GLN A 73 -21.71 -5.35 -14.77
CA GLN A 73 -22.39 -4.44 -15.71
C GLN A 73 -23.19 -5.23 -16.75
N GLY A 74 -22.61 -6.32 -17.25
CA GLY A 74 -23.27 -7.24 -18.18
C GLY A 74 -24.17 -8.27 -17.50
N SER A 75 -24.19 -8.35 -16.16
CA SER A 75 -24.88 -9.38 -15.38
C SER A 75 -24.55 -10.81 -15.83
N THR A 76 -23.25 -11.09 -16.06
CA THR A 76 -22.77 -12.41 -16.52
C THR A 76 -21.52 -12.85 -15.76
N CYS A 77 -21.19 -14.14 -15.83
CA CYS A 77 -19.92 -14.69 -15.35
C CYS A 77 -19.46 -15.86 -16.22
N GLU A 78 -18.21 -16.30 -16.05
CA GLU A 78 -17.70 -17.52 -16.67
C GLU A 78 -17.98 -18.73 -15.79
N TYR A 79 -18.48 -19.81 -16.41
CA TYR A 79 -18.59 -21.13 -15.81
C TYR A 79 -17.64 -22.09 -16.53
N ILE A 80 -16.82 -22.81 -15.77
CA ILE A 80 -15.89 -23.81 -16.30
C ILE A 80 -16.22 -25.17 -15.68
N ALA A 81 -16.63 -26.11 -16.53
CA ALA A 81 -16.77 -27.52 -16.16
C ALA A 81 -15.43 -28.23 -16.41
N GLY A 82 -14.84 -28.84 -15.39
CA GLY A 82 -13.51 -29.42 -15.51
C GLY A 82 -13.00 -30.20 -14.30
N VAL A 83 -11.66 -30.30 -14.22
CA VAL A 83 -10.93 -31.00 -13.15
C VAL A 83 -9.75 -30.16 -12.67
N LEU A 84 -9.36 -30.33 -11.40
CA LEU A 84 -8.13 -29.75 -10.86
C LEU A 84 -6.93 -30.61 -11.22
N THR A 85 -5.83 -29.94 -11.59
CA THR A 85 -4.54 -30.52 -11.93
C THR A 85 -3.43 -29.78 -11.18
N LYS A 86 -2.22 -30.37 -11.13
CA LYS A 86 -1.02 -29.70 -10.60
C LYS A 86 -0.81 -28.35 -11.30
N ALA A 87 -0.37 -27.34 -10.55
CA ALA A 87 -0.02 -26.05 -11.12
C ALA A 87 0.97 -26.22 -12.30
N GLY A 88 0.76 -25.47 -13.38
CA GLY A 88 1.59 -25.53 -14.58
C GLY A 88 1.30 -26.70 -15.54
N THR A 89 0.34 -27.58 -15.26
CA THR A 89 -0.06 -28.66 -16.19
C THR A 89 -0.41 -28.10 -17.57
N SER A 90 0.15 -28.68 -18.64
CA SER A 90 -0.08 -28.22 -20.01
C SER A 90 -1.56 -28.32 -20.39
N VAL A 91 -2.08 -27.31 -21.10
CA VAL A 91 -3.49 -27.25 -21.48
C VAL A 91 -3.68 -27.96 -22.82
N PRO A 92 -4.51 -29.02 -22.90
CA PRO A 92 -4.75 -29.72 -24.15
C PRO A 92 -5.54 -28.87 -25.14
N THR A 93 -5.33 -29.11 -26.44
CA THR A 93 -6.08 -28.41 -27.50
C THR A 93 -7.59 -28.60 -27.33
N GLY A 94 -8.35 -27.51 -27.45
CA GLY A 94 -9.81 -27.53 -27.29
C GLY A 94 -10.30 -27.36 -25.85
N TYR A 95 -9.38 -27.22 -24.88
CA TYR A 95 -9.67 -26.92 -23.49
C TYR A 95 -9.14 -25.55 -23.11
N ILE A 96 -9.66 -25.03 -21.99
CA ILE A 96 -9.18 -23.80 -21.36
C ILE A 96 -8.67 -24.10 -19.96
N SER A 97 -7.98 -23.12 -19.35
CA SER A 97 -7.54 -23.24 -17.97
C SER A 97 -7.71 -21.97 -17.15
N ARG A 98 -7.70 -22.15 -15.82
CA ARG A 98 -7.52 -21.09 -14.82
C ARG A 98 -6.46 -21.55 -13.83
N ASP A 99 -5.46 -20.70 -13.60
CA ASP A 99 -4.50 -20.91 -12.51
C ASP A 99 -5.10 -20.37 -11.22
N LEU A 100 -5.19 -21.23 -10.21
CA LEU A 100 -5.71 -20.90 -8.91
C LEU A 100 -4.52 -20.81 -7.95
N PRO A 101 -4.24 -19.64 -7.35
CA PRO A 101 -3.12 -19.50 -6.43
C PRO A 101 -3.38 -20.29 -5.15
N GLU A 102 -2.32 -20.53 -4.39
CA GLU A 102 -2.46 -21.04 -3.03
C GLU A 102 -3.24 -20.04 -2.18
N CYS A 103 -4.24 -20.52 -1.43
CA CYS A 103 -5.06 -19.68 -0.54
C CYS A 103 -5.63 -20.48 0.64
N LEU A 104 -6.35 -19.79 1.54
CA LEU A 104 -7.28 -20.46 2.45
C LEU A 104 -8.64 -20.60 1.75
N MET A 105 -9.31 -21.71 1.99
CA MET A 105 -10.58 -22.02 1.36
C MET A 105 -11.59 -22.43 2.43
N GLY A 106 -12.74 -21.76 2.46
CA GLY A 106 -13.93 -22.24 3.15
C GLY A 106 -14.57 -23.34 2.31
N VAL A 107 -14.78 -24.51 2.93
CA VAL A 107 -15.36 -25.68 2.28
C VAL A 107 -16.61 -26.08 3.04
N GLY A 108 -17.77 -25.93 2.39
CA GLY A 108 -19.05 -26.39 2.90
C GLY A 108 -19.53 -27.64 2.19
N TRP A 109 -20.17 -28.55 2.92
CA TRP A 109 -20.87 -29.70 2.34
C TRP A 109 -22.37 -29.41 2.41
N ILE A 110 -22.99 -29.24 1.25
CA ILE A 110 -24.40 -28.85 1.12
C ILE A 110 -25.20 -30.10 0.76
N GLN A 111 -26.07 -30.53 1.68
CA GLN A 111 -27.02 -31.61 1.45
C GLN A 111 -28.33 -31.05 0.96
N GLY A 112 -28.86 -31.56 -0.16
CA GLY A 112 -30.13 -31.09 -0.69
C GLY A 112 -30.71 -32.05 -1.72
N ARG A 113 -31.90 -31.74 -2.23
CA ARG A 113 -32.48 -32.50 -3.32
C ARG A 113 -31.96 -31.99 -4.66
N GLU A 114 -31.71 -32.90 -5.61
CA GLU A 114 -31.27 -32.50 -6.95
C GLU A 114 -32.28 -31.60 -7.67
N GLU A 115 -33.57 -31.88 -7.47
CA GLU A 115 -34.71 -31.15 -8.03
C GLU A 115 -34.92 -29.77 -7.36
N ASP A 116 -34.28 -29.52 -6.21
CA ASP A 116 -34.34 -28.23 -5.52
C ASP A 116 -33.21 -27.32 -6.06
N ALA A 117 -33.57 -26.25 -6.78
CA ALA A 117 -32.61 -25.24 -7.25
C ALA A 117 -31.73 -24.67 -6.12
N ASP A 118 -32.26 -24.69 -4.90
CA ASP A 118 -31.61 -24.26 -3.66
C ASP A 118 -30.32 -25.04 -3.32
N LEU A 119 -30.17 -26.30 -3.75
CA LEU A 119 -28.92 -27.05 -3.59
C LEU A 119 -27.73 -26.33 -4.25
N TYR A 120 -27.98 -25.63 -5.37
CA TYR A 120 -26.96 -24.94 -6.15
C TYR A 120 -26.95 -23.43 -5.86
N ALA A 121 -28.12 -22.80 -5.90
CA ALA A 121 -28.26 -21.35 -5.73
C ALA A 121 -28.04 -20.89 -4.28
N GLY A 122 -28.47 -21.69 -3.30
CA GLY A 122 -28.34 -21.37 -1.87
C GLY A 122 -27.01 -21.76 -1.24
N ALA A 123 -26.13 -22.46 -1.97
CA ALA A 123 -24.86 -22.95 -1.44
C ALA A 123 -23.91 -21.81 -1.04
N HIS A 124 -23.84 -20.76 -1.87
CA HIS A 124 -23.01 -19.58 -1.63
C HIS A 124 -23.30 -18.92 -0.29
N GLU A 125 -24.58 -18.59 -0.06
CA GLU A 125 -25.02 -17.91 1.16
C GLU A 125 -24.75 -18.76 2.41
N GLN A 126 -25.01 -20.06 2.34
CA GLN A 126 -24.77 -20.99 3.45
C GLN A 126 -23.27 -21.09 3.82
N VAL A 127 -22.38 -21.19 2.82
CA VAL A 127 -20.94 -21.27 3.09
C VAL A 127 -20.39 -19.93 3.58
N ILE A 128 -20.83 -18.80 3.03
CA ILE A 128 -20.42 -17.48 3.54
C ILE A 128 -20.87 -17.27 4.97
N GLN A 129 -22.10 -17.65 5.30
CA GLN A 129 -22.60 -17.53 6.67
C GLN A 129 -21.74 -18.37 7.64
N ALA A 130 -21.44 -19.61 7.29
CA ALA A 130 -20.56 -20.45 8.11
C ALA A 130 -19.12 -19.92 8.20
N MET A 131 -18.56 -19.37 7.11
CA MET A 131 -17.25 -18.71 7.16
C MET A 131 -17.23 -17.60 8.21
N LYS A 132 -18.24 -16.73 8.22
CA LYS A 132 -18.37 -15.63 9.19
C LYS A 132 -18.45 -16.14 10.62
N GLU A 133 -19.22 -17.19 10.87
CA GLU A 133 -19.35 -17.83 12.20
C GLU A 133 -18.02 -18.39 12.71
N TYR A 134 -17.16 -18.88 11.81
CA TYR A 134 -15.83 -19.39 12.13
C TYR A 134 -14.74 -18.31 12.16
N GLY A 135 -15.11 -17.03 12.00
CA GLY A 135 -14.17 -15.92 12.01
C GLY A 135 -13.37 -15.82 10.72
N TYR A 136 -14.00 -16.05 9.57
CA TYR A 136 -13.44 -15.86 8.23
C TYR A 136 -14.38 -15.02 7.36
N ASP A 137 -13.86 -14.43 6.30
CA ASP A 137 -14.63 -13.71 5.28
C ASP A 137 -14.12 -14.09 3.88
N VAL A 138 -14.91 -13.77 2.86
CA VAL A 138 -14.52 -14.00 1.46
C VAL A 138 -13.24 -13.23 1.14
N ASP A 139 -12.32 -13.88 0.42
CA ASP A 139 -11.09 -13.27 -0.05
C ASP A 139 -11.11 -13.03 -1.57
N PRO A 140 -11.55 -11.85 -2.04
CA PRO A 140 -11.56 -11.54 -3.46
C PRO A 140 -10.15 -11.43 -4.04
N SER A 141 -9.12 -11.20 -3.21
CA SER A 141 -7.73 -11.06 -3.68
C SER A 141 -7.14 -12.38 -4.20
N ALA A 142 -7.74 -13.51 -3.81
CA ALA A 142 -7.41 -14.83 -4.33
C ALA A 142 -7.98 -15.09 -5.74
N GLY A 143 -8.62 -14.11 -6.37
CA GLY A 143 -9.13 -14.18 -7.75
C GLY A 143 -10.64 -14.13 -7.90
N GLY A 144 -11.40 -13.94 -6.80
CA GLY A 144 -12.85 -13.68 -6.83
C GLY A 144 -13.67 -14.77 -7.53
N TYR A 145 -13.54 -16.03 -7.08
CA TYR A 145 -14.21 -17.19 -7.66
C TYR A 145 -14.81 -18.10 -6.60
N GLU A 146 -15.64 -19.03 -7.04
CA GLU A 146 -16.21 -20.10 -6.24
C GLU A 146 -16.20 -21.41 -7.03
N MET A 147 -16.22 -22.55 -6.33
CA MET A 147 -16.26 -23.86 -6.98
C MET A 147 -17.31 -24.77 -6.37
N GLN A 148 -18.12 -25.35 -7.24
CA GLN A 148 -18.96 -26.50 -6.96
C GLN A 148 -18.13 -27.75 -7.24
N TYR A 149 -17.88 -28.54 -6.20
CA TYR A 149 -17.11 -29.77 -6.27
C TYR A 149 -18.07 -30.97 -6.15
N TYR A 150 -18.18 -31.71 -7.24
CA TYR A 150 -19.04 -32.88 -7.35
C TYR A 150 -18.21 -34.13 -7.09
N SER A 151 -18.15 -34.53 -5.82
CA SER A 151 -17.51 -35.80 -5.45
C SER A 151 -18.31 -36.97 -6.03
N PHE A 152 -17.63 -37.90 -6.66
CA PHE A 152 -18.25 -39.12 -7.17
C PHE A 152 -18.91 -39.91 -6.05
N HIS A 153 -18.28 -40.03 -4.88
CA HIS A 153 -18.83 -40.79 -3.78
C HIS A 153 -20.02 -40.12 -3.09
N ARG A 154 -20.00 -38.80 -2.91
CA ARG A 154 -21.06 -38.05 -2.17
C ARG A 154 -22.18 -37.51 -3.04
N PHE A 155 -21.89 -37.26 -4.32
CA PHE A 155 -22.82 -36.68 -5.28
C PHE A 155 -23.15 -37.66 -6.40
N GLY A 156 -22.11 -38.19 -7.07
CA GLY A 156 -22.27 -39.05 -8.25
C GLY A 156 -22.99 -40.37 -7.97
N VAL A 157 -22.47 -41.18 -7.04
CA VAL A 157 -22.99 -42.52 -6.71
C VAL A 157 -24.44 -42.45 -6.21
N PRO A 158 -24.82 -41.60 -5.24
CA PRO A 158 -26.22 -41.46 -4.83
C PRO A 158 -27.12 -41.08 -6.02
N ARG A 159 -26.69 -40.13 -6.86
CA ARG A 159 -27.43 -39.73 -8.06
C ARG A 159 -27.61 -40.88 -9.05
N TYR A 160 -26.57 -41.66 -9.32
CA TYR A 160 -26.64 -42.85 -10.18
C TYR A 160 -27.56 -43.94 -9.63
N MET A 161 -27.64 -44.07 -8.31
CA MET A 161 -28.54 -45.01 -7.63
C MET A 161 -29.99 -44.50 -7.53
N GLY A 162 -30.28 -43.31 -8.06
CA GLY A 162 -31.59 -42.69 -8.02
C GLY A 162 -31.96 -42.11 -6.65
N GLU A 163 -30.98 -41.90 -5.78
CA GLU A 163 -31.20 -41.19 -4.52
C GLU A 163 -31.52 -39.73 -4.78
N LYS A 164 -32.53 -39.22 -4.07
CA LYS A 164 -32.95 -37.82 -4.22
C LYS A 164 -32.13 -36.84 -3.40
N ILE A 165 -31.41 -37.30 -2.39
CA ILE A 165 -30.63 -36.46 -1.49
C ILE A 165 -29.16 -36.58 -1.84
N LEU A 166 -28.58 -35.49 -2.30
CA LEU A 166 -27.18 -35.42 -2.72
C LEU A 166 -26.39 -34.52 -1.79
N ILE A 167 -25.07 -34.71 -1.74
CA ILE A 167 -24.16 -33.80 -1.06
C ILE A 167 -23.20 -33.22 -2.09
N MET A 168 -23.31 -31.90 -2.32
CA MET A 168 -22.38 -31.13 -3.13
C MET A 168 -21.41 -30.40 -2.21
N ASP A 169 -20.12 -30.45 -2.52
CA ASP A 169 -19.15 -29.64 -1.80
C ASP A 169 -19.04 -28.27 -2.48
N TYR A 170 -18.87 -27.22 -1.68
CA TYR A 170 -18.78 -25.84 -2.16
C TYR A 170 -17.56 -25.16 -1.56
N TYR A 171 -16.71 -24.61 -2.42
CA TYR A 171 -15.41 -24.06 -2.09
C TYR A 171 -15.41 -22.56 -2.39
N CYS A 172 -15.04 -21.74 -1.42
CA CYS A 172 -14.92 -20.29 -1.58
C CYS A 172 -13.61 -19.79 -0.92
N PRO A 173 -12.74 -19.06 -1.66
CA PRO A 173 -11.53 -18.48 -1.08
C PRO A 173 -11.87 -17.57 0.09
N CYS A 174 -11.12 -17.71 1.18
CA CYS A 174 -11.39 -16.99 2.41
C CYS A 174 -10.12 -16.44 3.04
N LYS A 175 -10.31 -15.47 3.93
CA LYS A 175 -9.27 -14.91 4.80
C LYS A 175 -9.79 -14.86 6.21
N LYS A 176 -8.89 -15.01 7.18
CA LYS A 176 -9.26 -14.94 8.59
C LYS A 176 -9.74 -13.53 8.91
N LEU A 177 -10.90 -13.43 9.55
CA LEU A 177 -11.38 -12.16 10.08
C LEU A 177 -10.42 -11.69 11.18
N PRO A 178 -10.14 -10.38 11.23
CA PRO A 178 -9.37 -9.81 12.31
C PRO A 178 -10.07 -10.06 13.66
N THR A 179 -9.28 -10.36 14.70
CA THR A 179 -9.75 -10.51 16.09
C THR A 179 -10.36 -9.22 16.63
N GLU A 180 -11.01 -9.23 17.80
CA GLU A 180 -11.59 -8.00 18.38
C GLU A 180 -10.54 -6.91 18.66
N ASN A 181 -9.29 -7.29 18.95
CA ASN A 181 -8.17 -6.35 19.04
C ASN A 181 -7.78 -5.80 17.65
N ASP A 182 -7.71 -6.68 16.64
CA ASP A 182 -7.45 -6.25 15.27
C ASP A 182 -8.61 -5.40 14.72
N ARG A 183 -9.86 -5.65 15.15
CA ARG A 183 -11.04 -4.86 14.78
C ARG A 183 -11.05 -3.50 15.44
N LYS A 184 -10.59 -3.35 16.67
CA LYS A 184 -10.36 -2.02 17.27
C LYS A 184 -9.25 -1.26 16.54
N GLU A 185 -8.20 -1.96 16.11
CA GLU A 185 -7.14 -1.37 15.30
C GLU A 185 -7.63 -1.03 13.87
N ILE A 186 -8.55 -1.82 13.30
CA ILE A 186 -9.13 -1.62 11.96
C ILE A 186 -10.30 -0.62 11.96
N GLU A 187 -11.14 -0.56 12.99
CA GLU A 187 -12.17 0.47 13.16
C GLU A 187 -11.52 1.83 13.43
N MET A 188 -10.40 1.88 14.15
CA MET A 188 -9.56 3.08 14.21
C MET A 188 -8.96 3.50 12.85
N VAL A 189 -8.88 2.58 11.88
CA VAL A 189 -8.33 2.82 10.53
C VAL A 189 -9.42 3.08 9.48
N LYS A 190 -10.68 2.70 9.72
CA LYS A 190 -11.77 2.83 8.74
C LYS A 190 -12.50 4.17 8.78
N ASP A 191 -12.44 4.91 9.87
CA ASP A 191 -13.05 6.25 9.94
C ASP A 191 -12.02 7.34 9.61
N MET A 192 -12.21 7.97 8.43
CA MET A 192 -11.55 9.20 7.93
C MET A 192 -10.23 9.07 7.13
N GLY A 193 -10.23 8.32 6.04
CA GLY A 193 -9.05 8.17 5.16
C GLY A 193 -7.93 7.38 5.83
N LYS A 194 -7.09 6.68 5.07
CA LYS A 194 -6.01 5.85 5.67
C LYS A 194 -5.01 6.65 6.55
N VAL A 195 -5.06 7.98 6.53
CA VAL A 195 -4.26 8.88 7.38
C VAL A 195 -5.01 9.19 8.68
N ARG A 196 -4.51 8.68 9.82
CA ARG A 196 -5.06 8.96 11.15
C ARG A 196 -4.95 10.46 11.49
N LYS A 197 -6.06 11.08 11.88
CA LYS A 197 -6.11 12.54 12.17
C LYS A 197 -6.03 12.88 13.66
N ASP A 198 -6.45 11.97 14.53
CA ASP A 198 -6.58 12.19 15.98
C ASP A 198 -5.72 11.19 16.76
N PHE A 199 -5.00 11.67 17.77
CA PHE A 199 -4.07 10.85 18.56
C PHE A 199 -4.34 10.97 20.06
N ASP A 200 -3.94 9.97 20.83
CA ASP A 200 -4.10 10.01 22.29
C ASP A 200 -3.08 10.98 22.91
N SER A 201 -1.94 11.17 22.26
CA SER A 201 -0.89 12.09 22.69
C SER A 201 -0.14 12.77 21.55
N LEU A 202 0.49 13.90 21.88
CA LEU A 202 1.38 14.62 20.98
C LEU A 202 2.55 13.74 20.52
N ALA A 203 3.04 12.86 21.40
CA ALA A 203 4.10 11.91 21.08
C ALA A 203 3.67 10.95 19.97
N GLN A 204 2.50 10.34 20.10
CA GLN A 204 1.95 9.46 19.07
C GLN A 204 1.77 10.18 17.73
N ARG A 205 1.26 11.43 17.73
CA ARG A 205 1.16 12.24 16.50
C ARG A 205 2.50 12.40 15.80
N CYS A 206 3.54 12.76 16.54
CA CYS A 206 4.88 12.98 15.99
C CYS A 206 5.49 11.67 15.44
N ILE A 207 5.30 10.55 16.14
CA ILE A 207 5.82 9.24 15.74
C ILE A 207 5.04 8.66 14.55
N TYR A 208 3.74 8.93 14.46
CA TYR A 208 2.86 8.32 13.46
C TYR A 208 3.33 8.57 12.03
N GLY A 209 3.92 9.73 11.72
CA GLY A 209 4.48 9.97 10.39
C GLY A 209 5.51 8.91 10.02
N TYR A 210 6.51 8.72 10.87
CA TYR A 210 7.55 7.72 10.66
C TYR A 210 7.03 6.27 10.68
N LYS A 211 6.04 5.96 11.52
CA LYS A 211 5.42 4.62 11.56
C LYS A 211 4.62 4.34 10.28
N SER A 212 3.80 5.29 9.87
CA SER A 212 2.82 5.11 8.79
C SER A 212 3.44 5.16 7.41
N THR A 213 4.56 5.87 7.27
CA THR A 213 5.37 5.90 6.05
C THR A 213 6.61 4.99 6.12
N TYR A 214 6.59 4.00 7.02
CA TYR A 214 7.68 3.02 7.10
C TYR A 214 7.66 2.15 5.85
N PRO A 215 8.72 2.16 5.02
CA PRO A 215 8.64 1.53 3.71
C PRO A 215 8.85 0.02 3.80
N ILE A 216 8.51 -0.69 2.72
CA ILE A 216 8.85 -2.11 2.58
C ILE A 216 10.38 -2.32 2.53
N CYS A 217 10.85 -3.52 2.86
CA CYS A 217 12.27 -3.84 2.73
C CYS A 217 12.64 -4.04 1.25
N ILE A 218 13.61 -3.26 0.75
CA ILE A 218 14.22 -3.44 -0.58
C ILE A 218 15.70 -3.77 -0.37
N PRO A 219 16.08 -5.06 -0.36
CA PRO A 219 17.47 -5.46 -0.20
C PRO A 219 18.35 -4.98 -1.36
N ILE A 220 19.64 -4.82 -1.08
CA ILE A 220 20.67 -4.58 -2.09
C ILE A 220 21.61 -5.79 -2.16
N GLU A 221 22.22 -5.98 -3.33
CA GLU A 221 23.33 -6.90 -3.48
C GLU A 221 24.57 -6.29 -2.77
N ASP A 222 25.14 -7.02 -1.82
CA ASP A 222 26.40 -6.69 -1.14
C ASP A 222 27.09 -8.00 -0.73
N ASP A 223 28.35 -8.18 -1.14
CA ASP A 223 29.11 -9.41 -0.89
C ASP A 223 29.32 -9.73 0.60
N ARG A 224 29.15 -8.73 1.48
CA ARG A 224 29.41 -8.84 2.91
C ARG A 224 28.16 -9.17 3.72
N VAL A 225 26.96 -8.98 3.16
CA VAL A 225 25.70 -9.00 3.92
C VAL A 225 24.59 -9.72 3.15
N SER A 226 24.00 -10.74 3.76
CA SER A 226 22.90 -11.51 3.18
C SER A 226 21.59 -10.71 3.10
N GLU A 227 20.70 -11.10 2.18
CA GLU A 227 19.33 -10.59 2.13
C GLU A 227 18.57 -10.87 3.44
N THR A 228 18.77 -12.05 4.03
CA THR A 228 18.18 -12.41 5.33
C THR A 228 18.58 -11.42 6.42
N SER A 229 19.87 -11.06 6.50
CA SER A 229 20.34 -10.04 7.46
C SER A 229 19.62 -8.71 7.24
N GLN A 230 19.50 -8.29 5.97
CA GLN A 230 18.87 -7.02 5.61
C GLN A 230 17.38 -6.96 6.01
N ARG A 231 16.65 -8.06 5.79
CA ARG A 231 15.25 -8.19 6.18
C ARG A 231 15.06 -8.25 7.69
N GLN A 232 15.94 -8.93 8.41
CA GLN A 232 15.89 -8.97 9.88
C GLN A 232 16.16 -7.60 10.50
N MET A 233 17.11 -6.83 9.97
CA MET A 233 17.37 -5.46 10.43
C MET A 233 16.18 -4.53 10.15
N HIS A 234 15.53 -4.68 8.99
CA HIS A 234 14.30 -3.96 8.66
C HIS A 234 13.16 -4.29 9.63
N GLY A 235 12.89 -5.58 9.87
CA GLY A 235 11.88 -6.02 10.84
C GLY A 235 12.17 -5.50 12.26
N PHE A 236 13.42 -5.56 12.70
CA PHE A 236 13.84 -5.02 14.00
C PHE A 236 13.52 -3.53 14.15
N LEU A 237 13.92 -2.69 13.18
CA LEU A 237 13.67 -1.24 13.28
C LEU A 237 12.19 -0.88 13.12
N GLN A 238 11.43 -1.64 12.32
CA GLN A 238 9.98 -1.50 12.24
C GLN A 238 9.32 -1.80 13.59
N GLU A 239 9.77 -2.85 14.27
CA GLU A 239 9.25 -3.21 15.59
C GLU A 239 9.63 -2.18 16.65
N VAL A 240 10.82 -1.58 16.56
CA VAL A 240 11.24 -0.46 17.41
C VAL A 240 10.29 0.73 17.29
N ILE A 241 9.98 1.20 16.07
CA ILE A 241 9.08 2.35 15.90
C ILE A 241 7.66 2.02 16.36
N ASN A 242 7.19 0.78 16.13
CA ASN A 242 5.88 0.32 16.59
C ASN A 242 5.79 0.30 18.13
N ARG A 243 6.80 -0.20 18.81
CA ARG A 243 6.86 -0.19 20.29
C ARG A 243 6.90 1.22 20.85
N ILE A 244 7.69 2.12 20.26
CA ILE A 244 7.75 3.52 20.67
C ILE A 244 6.40 4.21 20.44
N TYR A 245 5.71 3.92 19.33
CA TYR A 245 4.37 4.46 19.06
C TYR A 245 3.33 3.99 20.09
N ASN A 246 3.34 2.70 20.42
CA ASN A 246 2.40 2.11 21.38
C ASN A 246 2.71 2.51 22.83
N ASN A 247 3.99 2.71 23.15
CA ASN A 247 4.42 3.17 24.46
C ASN A 247 5.57 4.20 24.36
N PRO A 248 5.27 5.48 24.11
CA PRO A 248 6.26 6.56 24.02
C PRO A 248 7.18 6.69 25.25
N SER A 249 6.72 6.26 26.44
CA SER A 249 7.52 6.32 27.65
C SER A 249 8.77 5.42 27.60
N LEU A 250 8.79 4.42 26.70
CA LEU A 250 9.95 3.56 26.47
C LEU A 250 11.21 4.35 26.11
N VAL A 251 11.05 5.53 25.49
CA VAL A 251 12.16 6.43 25.14
C VAL A 251 12.13 7.75 25.92
N ASN A 252 11.37 7.80 27.02
CA ASN A 252 11.16 8.98 27.87
C ASN A 252 10.41 10.12 27.16
N LEU A 253 9.55 9.82 26.17
CA LEU A 253 8.65 10.82 25.61
C LEU A 253 7.51 11.10 26.59
N GLN A 254 7.20 12.39 26.75
CA GLN A 254 6.09 12.83 27.59
C GLN A 254 4.75 12.58 26.90
N GLN A 255 3.77 12.13 27.67
CA GLN A 255 2.40 11.87 27.20
C GLN A 255 1.56 13.13 27.39
N GLU A 256 1.87 14.17 26.63
CA GLU A 256 1.04 15.37 26.58
C GLU A 256 -0.20 15.12 25.70
N LYS A 257 -1.31 15.79 26.01
CA LYS A 257 -2.51 15.77 25.17
C LYS A 257 -2.15 16.14 23.73
N ASP A 258 -2.76 15.45 22.77
CA ASP A 258 -2.57 15.76 21.36
C ASP A 258 -2.99 17.20 21.02
N GLU A 259 -2.19 17.84 20.16
CA GLU A 259 -2.44 19.17 19.63
C GLU A 259 -1.79 19.30 18.25
N PHE A 260 -2.39 20.10 17.37
CA PHE A 260 -1.98 20.24 15.97
C PHE A 260 -2.31 21.62 15.40
N TYR A 261 -1.78 21.84 14.19
CA TYR A 261 -2.10 22.97 13.34
C TYR A 261 -3.23 22.61 12.37
N GLU A 262 -4.26 23.46 12.34
CA GLU A 262 -5.28 23.42 11.30
C GLU A 262 -4.73 23.91 9.96
N VAL A 263 -5.43 23.58 8.87
CA VAL A 263 -4.97 23.88 7.51
C VAL A 263 -4.74 25.39 7.31
N TRP A 264 -5.62 26.23 7.83
CA TRP A 264 -5.54 27.69 7.73
C TRP A 264 -4.54 28.34 8.69
N MET A 265 -3.98 27.59 9.65
CA MET A 265 -3.04 28.14 10.63
C MET A 265 -1.64 28.28 10.03
N LEU A 266 -1.02 29.44 10.31
CA LEU A 266 0.39 29.68 10.04
C LEU A 266 1.24 28.84 11.00
N ASN A 267 2.37 28.31 10.53
CA ASN A 267 3.24 27.46 11.35
C ASN A 267 3.76 28.18 12.62
N ASN A 268 3.86 29.50 12.59
CA ASN A 268 4.32 30.32 13.72
C ASN A 268 3.19 30.80 14.65
N SER A 269 1.93 30.39 14.43
CA SER A 269 0.81 30.86 15.26
C SER A 269 0.76 30.23 16.65
N LYS A 270 1.50 29.13 16.89
CA LYS A 270 1.59 28.41 18.18
C LYS A 270 3.05 28.04 18.50
N PRO A 271 3.92 29.02 18.83
CA PRO A 271 5.35 28.76 19.01
C PRO A 271 5.68 27.74 20.12
N GLU A 272 4.88 27.70 21.19
CA GLU A 272 5.03 26.72 22.28
C GLU A 272 4.73 25.29 21.81
N LEU A 273 3.69 25.09 20.99
CA LEU A 273 3.38 23.79 20.40
C LEU A 273 4.52 23.33 19.49
N ASP A 274 5.03 24.21 18.63
CA ASP A 274 6.15 23.93 17.73
C ASP A 274 7.42 23.50 18.49
N ASP A 275 7.68 24.13 19.64
CA ASP A 275 8.78 23.74 20.53
C ASP A 275 8.58 22.35 21.15
N LYS A 276 7.40 22.05 21.68
CA LYS A 276 7.06 20.70 22.22
C LYS A 276 7.18 19.61 21.16
N MET A 277 6.65 19.89 19.97
CA MET A 277 6.74 19.06 18.78
C MET A 277 8.19 18.77 18.38
N ARG A 278 9.03 19.80 18.30
CA ARG A 278 10.47 19.65 18.02
C ARG A 278 11.20 18.86 19.10
N LYS A 279 10.89 19.08 20.39
CA LYS A 279 11.47 18.32 21.50
C LYS A 279 11.11 16.84 21.43
N THR A 280 9.86 16.54 21.07
CA THR A 280 9.37 15.18 20.86
C THR A 280 10.12 14.50 19.72
N GLU A 281 10.21 15.13 18.55
CA GLU A 281 10.99 14.61 17.41
C GLU A 281 12.45 14.40 17.80
N LYS A 282 13.05 15.36 18.52
CA LYS A 282 14.44 15.26 18.97
C LYS A 282 14.69 14.05 19.84
N VAL A 283 13.82 13.75 20.81
CA VAL A 283 13.99 12.58 21.69
C VAL A 283 13.92 11.27 20.89
N LEU A 284 13.01 11.18 19.93
CA LEU A 284 12.94 10.04 19.01
C LEU A 284 14.24 9.89 18.21
N PHE A 285 14.72 10.99 17.63
CA PHE A 285 15.91 11.01 16.79
C PHE A 285 17.18 10.72 17.60
N ASP A 286 17.28 11.23 18.83
CA ASP A 286 18.40 10.94 19.73
C ASP A 286 18.46 9.44 20.07
N PHE A 287 17.31 8.76 20.18
CA PHE A 287 17.26 7.32 20.37
C PHE A 287 17.74 6.55 19.13
N TYR A 288 17.27 6.91 17.93
CA TYR A 288 17.76 6.29 16.69
C TYR A 288 19.23 6.61 16.40
N ALA A 289 19.70 7.81 16.76
CA ALA A 289 21.11 8.19 16.68
C ALA A 289 21.96 7.35 17.63
N TYR A 290 21.43 7.00 18.81
CA TYR A 290 22.09 6.08 19.72
C TYR A 290 22.22 4.67 19.12
N LEU A 291 21.17 4.16 18.47
CA LEU A 291 21.20 2.89 17.73
C LEU A 291 22.17 2.94 16.55
N TYR A 292 22.17 4.02 15.78
CA TYR A 292 23.12 4.25 14.70
C TYR A 292 24.57 4.25 15.22
N LYS A 293 24.83 4.88 16.37
CA LYS A 293 26.14 4.92 17.04
C LYS A 293 26.61 3.55 17.56
N LEU A 294 25.69 2.68 18.01
CA LEU A 294 26.04 1.29 18.30
C LEU A 294 26.62 0.59 17.07
N GLY A 295 25.93 0.78 15.93
CA GLY A 295 26.39 0.33 14.63
C GLY A 295 27.80 0.84 14.34
N GLU A 296 28.05 2.14 14.48
CA GLU A 296 29.39 2.72 14.28
C GLU A 296 30.48 2.09 15.17
N CYS A 297 30.25 2.01 16.48
CA CYS A 297 31.26 1.62 17.46
C CYS A 297 31.47 0.11 17.62
N GLY A 298 30.57 -0.71 17.07
CA GLY A 298 30.63 -2.17 17.22
C GLY A 298 31.44 -2.88 16.14
N GLU A 299 31.80 -4.13 16.38
CA GLU A 299 32.31 -5.08 15.38
C GLU A 299 31.40 -6.30 15.34
N VAL A 300 31.10 -6.81 14.15
CA VAL A 300 30.23 -7.98 14.00
C VAL A 300 31.07 -9.25 14.01
N LYS A 301 30.79 -10.15 14.96
CA LYS A 301 31.40 -11.49 15.08
C LYS A 301 30.32 -12.49 15.49
N ASP A 302 30.25 -13.63 14.82
CA ASP A 302 29.27 -14.69 15.09
C ASP A 302 27.82 -14.18 15.24
N ASN A 303 27.42 -13.27 14.32
CA ASN A 303 26.11 -12.60 14.32
C ASN A 303 25.78 -11.86 15.63
N LYS A 304 26.79 -11.34 16.32
CA LYS A 304 26.65 -10.46 17.49
C LYS A 304 27.45 -9.18 17.26
N LEU A 305 27.06 -8.11 17.94
CA LEU A 305 27.74 -6.82 17.86
C LEU A 305 28.57 -6.59 19.12
N TYR A 306 29.89 -6.57 18.96
CA TYR A 306 30.86 -6.35 20.03
C TYR A 306 31.23 -4.87 20.07
N VAL A 307 30.85 -4.16 21.13
CA VAL A 307 31.20 -2.74 21.31
C VAL A 307 32.25 -2.61 22.40
N ASP A 308 33.43 -2.09 22.04
CA ASP A 308 34.50 -1.81 22.99
C ASP A 308 34.08 -0.73 24.01
N LYS A 309 34.33 -0.97 25.30
CA LYS A 309 33.95 -0.04 26.38
C LYS A 309 34.72 1.28 26.37
N GLY A 310 35.89 1.31 25.72
CA GLY A 310 36.64 2.52 25.42
C GLY A 310 35.98 3.38 24.34
N ASN A 311 35.29 2.75 23.38
CA ASN A 311 34.57 3.46 22.32
C ASN A 311 33.19 3.97 22.78
N MET A 312 32.50 3.19 23.62
CA MET A 312 31.16 3.55 24.10
C MET A 312 30.89 2.99 25.49
N LYS A 313 30.51 3.87 26.43
CA LYS A 313 30.14 3.47 27.79
C LYS A 313 28.64 3.24 27.90
N PHE A 314 28.27 2.17 28.60
CA PHE A 314 26.89 1.79 28.82
C PHE A 314 26.50 1.93 30.27
N VAL A 315 25.41 2.65 30.52
CA VAL A 315 24.77 2.69 31.85
C VAL A 315 23.68 1.62 31.92
N LYS A 316 23.54 0.98 33.08
CA LYS A 316 22.58 -0.13 33.30
C LYS A 316 21.16 0.20 32.83
N LYS A 317 20.67 1.42 33.12
CA LYS A 317 19.35 1.89 32.69
C LYS A 317 19.17 1.82 31.17
N ARG A 318 20.20 2.14 30.39
CA ARG A 318 20.15 2.13 28.92
C ARG A 318 20.14 0.71 28.37
N LEU A 319 20.91 -0.20 28.96
CA LEU A 319 20.91 -1.62 28.56
C LEU A 319 19.53 -2.26 28.79
N LEU A 320 18.93 -2.02 29.97
CA LEU A 320 17.56 -2.46 30.27
C LEU A 320 16.50 -1.83 29.34
N GLN A 321 16.76 -0.62 28.83
CA GLN A 321 15.89 0.00 27.83
C GLN A 321 16.00 -0.70 26.47
N LEU A 322 17.22 -1.04 26.02
CA LEU A 322 17.44 -1.77 24.76
C LEU A 322 16.84 -3.17 24.78
N GLU A 323 16.87 -3.85 25.93
CA GLU A 323 16.25 -5.17 26.12
C GLU A 323 14.74 -5.15 25.86
N GLN A 324 14.06 -4.04 26.17
CA GLN A 324 12.62 -3.88 25.87
C GLN A 324 12.31 -3.82 24.37
N PHE A 325 13.33 -3.56 23.55
CA PHE A 325 13.28 -3.60 22.09
C PHE A 325 13.83 -4.91 21.51
N GLY A 326 14.10 -5.92 22.34
CA GLY A 326 14.61 -7.21 21.88
C GLY A 326 16.12 -7.23 21.59
N LEU A 327 16.86 -6.21 22.05
CA LEU A 327 18.31 -6.13 21.94
C LEU A 327 18.96 -6.41 23.30
N PHE A 328 19.38 -7.66 23.50
CA PHE A 328 19.99 -8.13 24.74
C PHE A 328 21.49 -7.83 24.77
N SER A 329 22.06 -7.75 25.98
CA SER A 329 23.48 -7.47 26.15
C SER A 329 24.16 -8.43 27.14
N GLN A 330 25.43 -8.69 26.91
CA GLN A 330 26.34 -9.36 27.84
C GLN A 330 27.61 -8.51 27.96
N SER A 331 28.04 -8.21 29.18
CA SER A 331 29.27 -7.45 29.42
C SER A 331 30.44 -8.38 29.69
N THR A 332 31.58 -8.09 29.08
CA THR A 332 32.90 -8.64 29.43
C THR A 332 33.74 -7.53 30.08
N ASP A 333 35.00 -7.79 30.42
CA ASP A 333 35.88 -6.76 30.97
C ASP A 333 36.14 -5.62 29.98
N THR A 334 36.27 -5.94 28.68
CA THR A 334 36.68 -4.99 27.63
C THR A 334 35.53 -4.55 26.72
N SER A 335 34.46 -5.34 26.61
CA SER A 335 33.39 -5.10 25.63
C SER A 335 31.99 -5.32 26.17
N THR A 336 31.00 -4.77 25.48
CA THR A 336 29.59 -5.10 25.60
C THR A 336 29.15 -5.80 24.32
N ILE A 337 28.61 -6.99 24.44
CA ILE A 337 28.18 -7.85 23.32
C ILE A 337 26.66 -7.76 23.22
N PHE A 338 26.15 -7.31 22.07
CA PHE A 338 24.71 -7.26 21.79
C PHE A 338 24.28 -8.41 20.91
N TYR A 339 23.08 -8.93 21.18
CA TYR A 339 22.44 -9.99 20.40
C TYR A 339 20.91 -9.83 20.41
N SER A 340 20.25 -10.36 19.38
CA SER A 340 18.79 -10.47 19.36
C SER A 340 18.39 -11.94 19.25
N LYS A 341 17.34 -12.32 19.98
CA LYS A 341 16.78 -13.69 19.89
C LYS A 341 15.83 -13.83 18.70
N GLU A 342 15.12 -12.76 18.37
CA GLU A 342 14.10 -12.72 17.32
C GLU A 342 14.73 -12.46 15.95
N TYR A 343 15.80 -11.65 15.92
CA TYR A 343 16.49 -11.23 14.70
C TYR A 343 17.99 -11.61 14.79
N PRO A 344 18.34 -12.90 14.82
CA PRO A 344 19.69 -13.36 15.12
C PRO A 344 20.77 -12.86 14.14
N GLU A 345 20.42 -12.55 12.89
CA GLU A 345 21.34 -12.18 11.81
C GLU A 345 21.28 -10.68 11.47
N LEU A 346 20.72 -9.81 12.30
CA LEU A 346 20.50 -8.39 11.92
C LEU A 346 21.79 -7.54 11.84
N PHE A 347 22.85 -7.91 12.58
CA PHE A 347 24.01 -7.02 12.79
C PHE A 347 24.90 -6.76 11.57
N PRO A 348 25.15 -7.73 10.65
CA PRO A 348 25.84 -7.43 9.39
C PRO A 348 25.14 -6.31 8.61
N ALA A 349 23.81 -6.36 8.49
CA ALA A 349 23.03 -5.31 7.85
C ALA A 349 22.98 -3.99 8.63
N TRP A 350 23.03 -4.03 9.96
CA TRP A 350 23.20 -2.83 10.79
C TRP A 350 24.48 -2.08 10.39
N LYS A 351 25.60 -2.80 10.20
CA LYS A 351 26.85 -2.21 9.73
C LYS A 351 26.74 -1.63 8.32
N LEU A 352 26.08 -2.36 7.42
CA LEU A 352 25.83 -1.87 6.06
C LEU A 352 25.07 -0.52 6.05
N LEU A 353 24.05 -0.36 6.90
CA LEU A 353 23.30 0.90 7.01
C LEU A 353 24.16 2.06 7.51
N TYR A 354 25.15 1.80 8.35
CA TYR A 354 26.09 2.81 8.85
C TYR A 354 27.10 3.26 7.78
N ASP A 355 27.60 2.32 6.97
CA ASP A 355 28.62 2.60 5.94
C ASP A 355 28.09 3.53 4.84
N LYS A 356 26.78 3.50 4.57
CA LYS A 356 26.15 4.41 3.63
C LYS A 356 26.09 5.81 4.29
N LYS A 357 26.49 6.89 3.63
CA LYS A 357 26.34 8.27 4.16
C LYS A 357 25.19 9.00 3.49
N ALA A 358 24.61 9.98 4.16
CA ALA A 358 23.58 10.87 3.59
C ALA A 358 24.10 12.30 3.53
N ASN A 359 23.38 13.19 2.85
CA ASN A 359 23.81 14.58 2.66
C ASN A 359 23.72 15.43 3.94
N SER A 360 23.02 14.96 4.98
CA SER A 360 22.87 15.65 6.26
C SER A 360 22.84 14.65 7.42
N PRO A 361 23.29 15.06 8.64
CA PRO A 361 23.19 14.21 9.82
C PRO A 361 21.74 13.79 10.13
N LYS A 362 20.75 14.67 9.91
CA LYS A 362 19.34 14.34 10.09
C LYS A 362 18.89 13.28 9.07
N GLY A 363 19.29 13.44 7.81
CA GLY A 363 19.02 12.47 6.74
C GLY A 363 19.62 11.09 7.01
N GLU A 364 20.81 11.00 7.62
CA GLU A 364 21.40 9.71 8.03
C GLU A 364 20.51 8.98 9.03
N ILE A 365 19.99 9.70 10.02
CA ILE A 365 19.10 9.12 11.04
C ILE A 365 17.75 8.74 10.46
N VAL A 366 17.16 9.55 9.58
CA VAL A 366 15.90 9.21 8.89
C VAL A 366 16.08 7.96 8.02
N ARG A 367 17.18 7.88 7.25
CA ARG A 367 17.48 6.73 6.41
C ARG A 367 17.72 5.47 7.25
N PHE A 368 18.43 5.60 8.37
CA PHE A 368 18.63 4.51 9.32
C PHE A 368 17.30 4.07 9.92
N LEU A 369 16.46 4.99 10.41
CA LEU A 369 15.12 4.70 10.95
C LEU A 369 14.30 3.88 9.96
N TYR A 370 14.22 4.31 8.69
CA TYR A 370 13.48 3.60 7.63
C TYR A 370 14.18 2.35 7.09
N CYS A 371 15.37 2.02 7.60
CA CYS A 371 16.17 0.88 7.15
C CYS A 371 16.37 0.87 5.62
N MET A 372 16.68 2.04 5.03
CA MET A 372 16.90 2.17 3.59
C MET A 372 18.37 1.97 3.24
N TYR A 373 18.68 0.86 2.55
CA TYR A 373 20.04 0.56 2.07
C TYR A 373 20.44 1.39 0.84
N ASP A 374 19.45 1.74 0.01
CA ASP A 374 19.58 2.63 -1.14
C ASP A 374 18.30 3.46 -1.27
N SER A 375 18.35 4.73 -0.86
CA SER A 375 17.20 5.62 -0.88
C SER A 375 16.66 5.88 -2.29
N MET A 376 17.47 5.70 -3.33
CA MET A 376 17.04 5.92 -4.72
C MET A 376 16.12 4.82 -5.25
N LYS A 377 16.08 3.66 -4.59
CA LYS A 377 15.17 2.55 -4.95
C LYS A 377 13.74 2.73 -4.41
N TYR A 378 13.54 3.66 -3.47
CA TYR A 378 12.23 3.88 -2.86
C TYR A 378 11.39 4.86 -3.70
N SER A 379 10.15 4.46 -3.98
CA SER A 379 9.17 5.26 -4.71
C SER A 379 8.23 5.95 -3.74
N ALA A 380 7.43 6.89 -4.24
CA ALA A 380 6.33 7.45 -3.44
C ALA A 380 5.33 6.36 -3.01
N GLU A 381 5.07 5.38 -3.86
CA GLU A 381 4.21 4.24 -3.52
C GLU A 381 4.79 3.45 -2.35
N HIS A 382 6.10 3.18 -2.34
CA HIS A 382 6.75 2.45 -1.23
C HIS A 382 6.64 3.18 0.11
N LEU A 383 6.62 4.51 0.12
CA LEU A 383 6.57 5.31 1.35
C LEU A 383 5.15 5.66 1.79
N PHE A 384 4.27 6.01 0.86
CA PHE A 384 2.97 6.58 1.18
C PHE A 384 1.79 5.69 0.76
N GLY A 385 2.03 4.57 0.05
CA GLY A 385 0.98 3.69 -0.45
C GLY A 385 0.10 3.08 0.64
N ASN A 386 0.64 2.90 1.85
CA ASN A 386 -0.12 2.39 3.00
C ASN A 386 -1.11 3.40 3.58
N ILE A 387 -0.93 4.70 3.29
CA ILE A 387 -1.75 5.78 3.86
C ILE A 387 -2.55 6.56 2.81
N ILE A 388 -2.57 6.08 1.57
CA ILE A 388 -3.36 6.67 0.48
C ILE A 388 -4.32 5.60 -0.03
N ASP A 389 -5.55 6.01 -0.34
CA ASP A 389 -6.63 5.09 -0.69
C ASP A 389 -6.29 4.24 -1.92
N ASP A 390 -5.84 4.89 -2.98
CA ASP A 390 -5.34 4.27 -4.22
C ASP A 390 -3.86 4.61 -4.43
N SER A 391 -2.98 3.69 -4.06
CA SER A 391 -1.52 3.86 -4.22
C SER A 391 -1.08 3.88 -5.68
N THR A 392 -1.88 3.35 -6.60
CA THR A 392 -1.54 3.30 -8.03
C THR A 392 -1.48 4.71 -8.64
N LEU A 393 -2.22 5.66 -8.07
CA LEU A 393 -2.17 7.08 -8.43
C LEU A 393 -0.80 7.71 -8.16
N LEU A 394 -0.11 7.29 -7.09
CA LEU A 394 1.24 7.76 -6.80
C LEU A 394 2.25 7.25 -7.82
N LYS A 395 2.11 5.97 -8.18
CA LYS A 395 2.93 5.35 -9.21
C LYS A 395 2.72 6.02 -10.56
N GLU A 396 1.47 6.36 -10.91
CA GLU A 396 1.15 7.10 -12.13
C GLU A 396 1.81 8.48 -12.17
N LEU A 397 1.75 9.25 -11.08
CA LEU A 397 2.42 10.56 -11.01
C LEU A 397 3.95 10.44 -11.06
N GLU A 398 4.52 9.47 -10.34
CA GLU A 398 5.97 9.23 -10.36
C GLU A 398 6.45 8.94 -11.79
N GLN A 399 5.80 7.99 -12.47
CA GLN A 399 6.11 7.65 -13.87
C GLN A 399 5.95 8.84 -14.81
N PHE A 400 4.93 9.67 -14.58
CA PHE A 400 4.74 10.89 -15.35
C PHE A 400 5.91 11.87 -15.18
N PHE A 401 6.26 12.24 -13.95
CA PHE A 401 7.35 13.20 -13.69
C PHE A 401 8.68 12.72 -14.24
N GLU A 402 9.01 11.44 -14.03
CA GLU A 402 10.22 10.83 -14.59
C GLU A 402 10.18 10.81 -16.12
N GLY A 403 9.02 10.50 -16.71
CA GLY A 403 8.80 10.52 -18.16
C GLY A 403 8.99 11.88 -18.82
N ILE A 404 8.66 12.98 -18.12
CA ILE A 404 8.92 14.35 -18.59
C ILE A 404 10.29 14.89 -18.14
N GLY A 405 11.16 14.05 -17.58
CA GLY A 405 12.56 14.35 -17.29
C GLY A 405 12.82 15.04 -15.95
N PHE A 406 11.95 14.87 -14.96
CA PHE A 406 12.27 15.25 -13.57
C PHE A 406 13.14 14.18 -12.92
N HIS A 407 14.03 14.62 -12.03
CA HIS A 407 14.92 13.74 -11.28
C HIS A 407 14.39 13.54 -9.86
N ARG A 408 14.17 12.27 -9.51
CA ARG A 408 13.73 11.87 -8.18
C ARG A 408 14.88 11.88 -7.19
N TYR A 409 14.64 12.36 -5.96
CA TYR A 409 15.53 12.15 -4.82
C TYR A 409 14.74 12.14 -3.51
N PHE A 410 15.37 11.68 -2.44
CA PHE A 410 14.78 11.56 -1.11
C PHE A 410 15.59 12.36 -0.08
N ASP A 411 14.92 13.04 0.83
CA ASP A 411 15.52 13.73 1.97
C ASP A 411 14.64 13.61 3.23
N GLU A 412 15.00 14.31 4.32
CA GLU A 412 14.22 14.30 5.56
C GLU A 412 12.80 14.89 5.46
N ALA A 413 12.50 15.65 4.41
CA ALA A 413 11.19 16.26 4.18
C ALA A 413 10.27 15.35 3.37
N GLY A 414 10.80 14.40 2.59
CA GLY A 414 10.02 13.44 1.83
C GLY A 414 10.69 13.04 0.52
N ILE A 415 9.86 12.76 -0.49
CA ILE A 415 10.32 12.43 -1.84
C ILE A 415 10.07 13.61 -2.78
N HIS A 416 11.06 13.90 -3.60
CA HIS A 416 11.11 15.08 -4.45
C HIS A 416 11.36 14.67 -5.89
N TRP A 417 10.79 15.44 -6.80
CA TRP A 417 11.12 15.44 -8.22
C TRP A 417 11.46 16.86 -8.61
N ASP A 418 12.66 17.07 -9.12
CA ASP A 418 13.14 18.38 -9.56
C ASP A 418 13.49 18.37 -11.04
N LYS A 419 13.19 19.48 -11.72
CA LYS A 419 13.66 19.75 -13.08
C LYS A 419 14.05 21.22 -13.22
N GLU A 420 15.27 21.47 -13.68
CA GLU A 420 15.73 22.80 -14.02
C GLU A 420 15.42 23.13 -15.49
N TYR A 421 14.90 24.33 -15.71
CA TYR A 421 14.57 24.91 -17.00
C TYR A 421 15.55 26.06 -17.30
N ARG A 422 15.47 26.62 -18.52
CA ARG A 422 16.27 27.81 -18.87
C ARG A 422 16.05 28.95 -17.86
N ASP A 423 17.04 29.83 -17.77
CA ASP A 423 17.04 30.97 -16.83
C ASP A 423 17.01 30.55 -15.35
N LYS A 424 17.47 29.32 -15.04
CA LYS A 424 17.47 28.72 -13.69
C LYS A 424 16.08 28.62 -13.06
N GLN A 425 15.02 28.61 -13.89
CA GLN A 425 13.67 28.32 -13.43
C GLN A 425 13.58 26.85 -13.01
N LYS A 426 12.80 26.55 -11.98
CA LYS A 426 12.65 25.19 -11.46
C LYS A 426 11.19 24.80 -11.42
N GLY A 427 10.90 23.61 -11.92
CA GLY A 427 9.69 22.87 -11.58
C GLY A 427 10.04 21.87 -10.48
N ASN A 428 9.12 21.67 -9.55
CA ASN A 428 9.26 20.60 -8.57
C ASN A 428 7.95 19.93 -8.22
N ALA A 429 8.03 18.69 -7.74
CA ALA A 429 6.97 18.01 -7.03
C ALA A 429 7.55 17.46 -5.72
N VAL A 430 6.83 17.60 -4.62
CA VAL A 430 7.26 17.15 -3.29
C VAL A 430 6.10 16.45 -2.61
N PHE A 431 6.28 15.16 -2.28
CA PHE A 431 5.30 14.43 -1.48
C PHE A 431 5.89 14.24 -0.09
N SER A 432 5.18 14.76 0.90
CA SER A 432 5.67 14.81 2.28
C SER A 432 4.57 14.54 3.29
N PHE A 433 4.99 14.06 4.45
CA PHE A 433 4.15 13.84 5.62
C PHE A 433 4.52 14.84 6.71
N SER A 434 3.60 15.75 7.04
CA SER A 434 3.76 16.76 8.07
C SER A 434 2.95 16.39 9.30
N TRP A 435 3.58 15.67 10.24
CA TRP A 435 2.98 15.28 11.51
C TRP A 435 2.49 16.47 12.38
N LYS A 436 2.96 17.70 12.11
CA LYS A 436 2.49 18.92 12.81
C LYS A 436 1.04 19.29 12.51
N ARG A 437 0.50 18.87 11.36
CA ARG A 437 -0.82 19.30 10.87
C ARG A 437 -1.87 18.23 11.14
N ARG A 438 -3.14 18.65 11.18
CA ARG A 438 -4.27 17.72 11.19
C ARG A 438 -4.32 16.91 9.90
N GLU A 439 -4.28 17.60 8.76
CA GLU A 439 -4.08 17.00 7.44
C GLU A 439 -2.58 16.83 7.20
N GLN A 440 -2.09 15.60 7.41
CA GLN A 440 -0.66 15.34 7.49
C GLN A 440 -0.02 15.19 6.10
N MET A 441 -0.73 14.59 5.13
CA MET A 441 -0.21 14.46 3.78
C MET A 441 -0.15 15.80 3.05
N THR A 442 0.92 15.99 2.28
CA THR A 442 1.14 17.16 1.44
C THR A 442 1.68 16.71 0.09
N PHE A 443 0.98 17.05 -0.98
CA PHE A 443 1.50 16.99 -2.34
C PHE A 443 1.69 18.42 -2.82
N SER A 444 2.93 18.86 -2.96
CA SER A 444 3.26 20.23 -3.38
C SER A 444 3.87 20.20 -4.77
N PHE A 445 3.40 21.07 -5.66
CA PHE A 445 3.85 21.12 -7.04
C PHE A 445 4.17 22.56 -7.42
N ARG A 446 5.42 22.82 -7.79
CA ARG A 446 5.84 24.09 -8.37
C ARG A 446 5.78 23.99 -9.88
N VAL A 447 4.84 24.73 -10.47
CA VAL A 447 4.72 24.82 -11.91
C VAL A 447 5.88 25.67 -12.47
N PRO A 448 6.67 25.17 -13.43
CA PRO A 448 7.75 25.93 -14.04
C PRO A 448 7.19 27.05 -14.92
N ASN A 449 7.93 28.15 -15.08
CA ASN A 449 7.54 29.27 -15.94
C ASN A 449 6.10 29.78 -15.68
N PHE A 450 5.64 29.74 -14.43
CA PHE A 450 4.22 29.89 -14.11
C PHE A 450 3.57 31.17 -14.64
N ARG A 451 4.29 32.30 -14.65
CA ARG A 451 3.78 33.53 -15.28
C ARG A 451 3.46 33.33 -16.76
N LEU A 452 4.35 32.66 -17.49
CA LEU A 452 4.14 32.37 -18.90
C LEU A 452 2.95 31.42 -19.07
N VAL A 453 2.85 30.38 -18.24
CA VAL A 453 1.69 29.48 -18.21
C VAL A 453 0.37 30.26 -18.03
N LEU A 454 0.33 31.21 -17.07
CA LEU A 454 -0.85 32.04 -16.84
C LEU A 454 -1.14 33.04 -17.98
N ASN A 455 -0.14 33.45 -18.77
CA ASN A 455 -0.39 34.29 -19.95
C ASN A 455 -1.09 33.51 -21.07
N HIS A 456 -0.93 32.18 -21.11
CA HIS A 456 -1.62 31.28 -22.04
C HIS A 456 -2.87 30.66 -21.40
N PHE A 457 -3.41 31.26 -20.32
CA PHE A 457 -4.57 30.72 -19.61
C PHE A 457 -5.77 30.45 -20.53
N ASP A 458 -6.01 31.30 -21.52
CA ASP A 458 -7.14 31.16 -22.44
C ASP A 458 -7.02 29.96 -23.39
N GLU A 459 -5.83 29.40 -23.57
CA GLU A 459 -5.55 28.21 -24.38
C GLU A 459 -5.72 26.89 -23.61
N MET A 460 -5.91 26.95 -22.29
CA MET A 460 -6.14 25.77 -21.45
C MET A 460 -7.53 25.16 -21.69
N SER A 461 -7.67 23.85 -21.43
CA SER A 461 -8.99 23.22 -21.32
C SER A 461 -9.80 23.84 -20.17
N ASN A 462 -11.12 23.65 -20.18
CA ASN A 462 -12.00 24.21 -19.15
C ASN A 462 -11.62 23.69 -17.75
N GLU A 463 -11.24 22.42 -17.65
CA GLU A 463 -10.83 21.76 -16.41
C GLU A 463 -9.52 22.37 -15.88
N LEU A 464 -8.53 22.60 -16.76
CA LEU A 464 -7.26 23.24 -16.38
C LEU A 464 -7.44 24.72 -16.03
N LYS A 465 -8.35 25.43 -16.70
CA LYS A 465 -8.74 26.80 -16.34
C LYS A 465 -9.31 26.83 -14.93
N GLU A 466 -10.27 25.95 -14.63
CA GLU A 466 -10.91 25.88 -13.32
C GLU A 466 -9.90 25.55 -12.21
N LEU A 467 -9.04 24.55 -12.44
CA LEU A 467 -7.97 24.18 -11.53
C LEU A 467 -7.01 25.34 -11.28
N THR A 468 -6.45 25.90 -12.36
CA THR A 468 -5.43 26.97 -12.28
C THR A 468 -6.04 28.20 -11.62
N PHE A 469 -7.27 28.58 -12.00
CA PHE A 469 -7.96 29.72 -11.42
C PHE A 469 -8.24 29.52 -9.93
N SER A 470 -8.80 28.37 -9.53
CA SER A 470 -9.18 28.11 -8.13
C SER A 470 -7.97 27.98 -7.19
N ARG A 471 -6.86 27.40 -7.67
CA ARG A 471 -5.68 27.09 -6.83
C ARG A 471 -4.62 28.19 -6.84
N THR A 472 -4.64 29.10 -7.80
CA THR A 472 -3.68 30.22 -7.84
C THR A 472 -4.05 31.30 -6.83
N LYS A 473 -3.06 31.75 -6.04
CA LYS A 473 -3.22 32.84 -5.08
C LYS A 473 -3.79 34.10 -5.74
N ASN A 474 -4.84 34.65 -5.16
CA ASN A 474 -5.34 35.98 -5.52
C ASN A 474 -4.31 37.06 -5.16
N CYS A 475 -4.20 38.09 -5.98
CA CYS A 475 -3.41 39.27 -5.67
C CYS A 475 -4.05 40.01 -4.48
N ASP A 476 -3.28 40.15 -3.41
CA ASP A 476 -3.63 40.89 -2.19
C ASP A 476 -2.90 42.24 -2.11
N SER A 477 -2.27 42.68 -3.21
CA SER A 477 -1.48 43.90 -3.29
C SER A 477 -0.37 44.00 -2.24
N CYS A 478 0.23 42.87 -1.83
CA CYS A 478 1.29 42.82 -0.82
C CYS A 478 2.61 43.53 -1.19
N GLY A 479 2.75 44.04 -2.42
CA GLY A 479 3.93 44.80 -2.87
C GLY A 479 5.20 43.98 -3.13
N TYR A 480 5.21 42.66 -2.89
CA TYR A 480 6.42 41.83 -3.07
C TYR A 480 7.02 41.94 -4.50
N CYS A 481 6.15 41.96 -5.52
CA CYS A 481 6.59 42.09 -6.92
C CYS A 481 7.08 43.49 -7.32
N THR A 482 6.80 44.50 -6.49
CA THR A 482 7.15 45.90 -6.71
C THR A 482 8.16 46.42 -5.67
N GLN A 483 8.57 45.62 -4.68
CA GLN A 483 9.38 46.06 -3.54
C GLN A 483 10.73 46.71 -3.92
N MET A 484 11.30 46.34 -5.07
CA MET A 484 12.57 46.88 -5.55
C MET A 484 12.40 48.13 -6.42
N ASP A 485 11.17 48.48 -6.79
CA ASP A 485 10.88 49.68 -7.56
C ASP A 485 10.83 50.91 -6.66
N LYS A 486 11.87 51.74 -6.74
CA LYS A 486 11.96 53.00 -6.01
C LYS A 486 11.12 54.12 -6.65
N THR A 487 10.63 53.92 -7.88
CA THR A 487 9.85 54.95 -8.61
C THR A 487 8.38 54.94 -8.25
N GLY A 488 7.87 53.84 -7.70
CA GLY A 488 6.45 53.65 -7.39
C GLY A 488 5.55 53.50 -8.63
N MET A 489 6.13 53.42 -9.83
CA MET A 489 5.39 53.36 -11.10
C MET A 489 5.15 51.92 -11.58
N ARG A 490 5.87 50.94 -11.05
CA ARG A 490 5.74 49.54 -11.46
C ARG A 490 4.39 48.98 -11.03
N LEU A 491 3.59 48.58 -12.01
CA LEU A 491 2.33 47.90 -11.75
C LEU A 491 2.55 46.49 -11.16
N PRO A 492 1.62 46.00 -10.33
CA PRO A 492 1.64 44.63 -9.85
C PRO A 492 1.70 43.64 -11.02
N LEU A 493 2.43 42.54 -10.84
CA LEU A 493 2.55 41.49 -11.86
C LEU A 493 1.30 40.61 -11.98
N ALA A 494 0.21 40.95 -11.30
CA ALA A 494 -1.02 40.18 -11.29
C ALA A 494 -1.64 40.12 -12.70
N LEU A 495 -2.17 38.95 -13.05
CA LEU A 495 -2.86 38.72 -14.32
C LEU A 495 -4.36 38.63 -14.04
N ASN A 496 -5.16 39.44 -14.74
CA ASN A 496 -6.61 39.39 -14.62
C ASN A 496 -7.13 38.21 -15.43
N LEU A 497 -7.52 37.13 -14.75
CA LEU A 497 -8.05 35.93 -15.38
C LEU A 497 -9.58 35.88 -15.18
N GLU A 498 -10.28 35.22 -16.10
CA GLU A 498 -11.72 34.98 -16.02
C GLU A 498 -12.01 33.49 -16.17
N CYS A 499 -12.77 32.92 -15.24
CA CYS A 499 -13.20 31.52 -15.29
C CYS A 499 -14.65 31.40 -14.78
N ASN A 500 -15.54 30.78 -15.55
CA ASN A 500 -16.95 30.62 -15.23
C ASN A 500 -17.63 31.94 -14.79
N GLY A 501 -17.33 33.04 -15.50
CA GLY A 501 -17.85 34.38 -15.21
C GLY A 501 -17.22 35.10 -14.01
N ASN A 502 -16.32 34.44 -13.27
CA ASN A 502 -15.60 35.06 -12.16
C ASN A 502 -14.28 35.66 -12.62
N LYS A 503 -14.08 36.95 -12.37
CA LYS A 503 -12.85 37.69 -12.67
C LYS A 503 -12.01 37.89 -11.41
N SER A 504 -10.71 37.59 -11.49
CA SER A 504 -9.80 37.83 -10.37
C SER A 504 -8.36 38.05 -10.85
N GLY A 505 -7.65 38.96 -10.18
CA GLY A 505 -6.22 39.14 -10.37
C GLY A 505 -5.44 38.01 -9.70
N LYS A 506 -4.75 37.18 -10.49
CA LYS A 506 -3.95 36.04 -10.02
C LYS A 506 -2.47 36.38 -9.94
N CYS A 507 -1.83 35.99 -8.84
CA CYS A 507 -0.43 36.31 -8.59
C CYS A 507 0.52 35.24 -9.19
N PRO A 508 1.38 35.59 -10.17
CA PRO A 508 2.28 34.63 -10.79
C PRO A 508 3.51 34.28 -9.94
N LEU A 509 3.72 34.94 -8.79
CA LEU A 509 4.90 34.73 -7.94
C LEU A 509 4.73 33.61 -6.91
N PHE A 510 3.54 33.00 -6.83
CA PHE A 510 3.28 31.85 -5.96
C PHE A 510 2.93 30.62 -6.81
N PRO A 511 3.92 30.02 -7.51
CA PRO A 511 3.72 28.90 -8.43
C PRO A 511 3.48 27.55 -7.74
N ASN A 512 3.47 27.52 -6.41
CA ASN A 512 3.32 26.30 -5.63
C ASN A 512 1.83 26.03 -5.40
N LEU A 513 1.37 24.93 -5.96
CA LEU A 513 0.03 24.39 -5.74
C LEU A 513 0.14 23.23 -4.75
N THR A 514 -0.82 23.09 -3.83
CA THR A 514 -0.75 22.08 -2.76
C THR A 514 -2.06 21.33 -2.59
N TRP A 515 -1.94 20.01 -2.45
CA TRP A 515 -3.03 19.08 -2.16
C TRP A 515 -2.76 18.30 -0.87
N ARG A 516 -3.85 17.79 -0.28
CA ARG A 516 -3.83 16.97 0.95
C ARG A 516 -4.27 15.53 0.70
N TYR A 517 -4.95 15.32 -0.42
CA TYR A 517 -5.38 14.03 -0.92
C TYR A 517 -5.06 13.99 -2.41
N ILE A 518 -5.14 12.80 -2.98
CA ILE A 518 -5.02 12.60 -4.40
C ILE A 518 -6.13 11.67 -4.87
N ASP A 519 -6.78 12.03 -5.95
CA ASP A 519 -7.75 11.20 -6.65
C ASP A 519 -7.42 11.19 -8.15
N LYS A 520 -8.13 10.36 -8.92
CA LYS A 520 -7.87 10.23 -10.36
C LYS A 520 -8.02 11.56 -11.11
N LYS A 521 -9.00 12.38 -10.74
CA LYS A 521 -9.23 13.68 -11.38
C LYS A 521 -8.08 14.64 -11.10
N GLU A 522 -7.60 14.70 -9.86
CA GLU A 522 -6.47 15.54 -9.48
C GLU A 522 -5.17 15.08 -10.14
N VAL A 523 -4.94 13.76 -10.29
CA VAL A 523 -3.81 13.23 -11.06
C VAL A 523 -3.84 13.73 -12.51
N GLU A 524 -4.98 13.60 -13.20
CA GLU A 524 -5.10 14.04 -14.60
C GLU A 524 -4.93 15.56 -14.74
N ASN A 525 -5.48 16.32 -13.81
CA ASN A 525 -5.32 17.77 -13.72
C ASN A 525 -3.85 18.19 -13.54
N ILE A 526 -3.13 17.52 -12.63
CA ILE A 526 -1.69 17.78 -12.40
C ILE A 526 -0.88 17.46 -13.65
N LYS A 527 -1.11 16.29 -14.26
CA LYS A 527 -0.44 15.88 -15.50
C LYS A 527 -0.69 16.90 -16.62
N GLY A 528 -1.95 17.25 -16.85
CA GLY A 528 -2.35 18.22 -17.86
C GLY A 528 -1.72 19.61 -17.65
N LEU A 529 -1.63 20.08 -16.40
CA LEU A 529 -0.99 21.36 -16.10
C LEU A 529 0.51 21.35 -16.39
N PHE A 530 1.22 20.27 -16.05
CA PHE A 530 2.65 20.14 -16.34
C PHE A 530 2.92 19.92 -17.83
N ASP A 531 2.11 19.13 -18.54
CA ASP A 531 2.20 18.98 -20.00
C ASP A 531 1.95 20.30 -20.74
N PHE A 532 0.97 21.08 -20.28
CA PHE A 532 0.73 22.42 -20.78
C PHE A 532 1.93 23.35 -20.52
N ALA A 533 2.49 23.30 -19.30
CA ALA A 533 3.68 24.08 -18.95
C ALA A 533 4.90 23.71 -19.81
N GLU A 534 5.10 22.42 -20.10
CA GLU A 534 6.14 21.94 -21.04
C GLU A 534 5.93 22.49 -22.45
N THR A 535 4.68 22.45 -22.94
CA THR A 535 4.31 22.92 -24.28
C THR A 535 4.58 24.41 -24.44
N VAL A 536 4.06 25.22 -23.52
CA VAL A 536 4.25 26.68 -23.52
C VAL A 536 5.74 27.05 -23.34
N SER A 537 6.48 26.31 -22.52
CA SER A 537 7.92 26.51 -22.35
C SER A 537 8.74 26.21 -23.62
N LYS A 538 8.22 25.37 -24.53
CA LYS A 538 8.82 25.11 -25.84
C LYS A 538 8.49 26.20 -26.86
N ILE A 539 7.32 26.83 -26.79
CA ILE A 539 6.97 27.97 -27.66
C ILE A 539 7.93 29.15 -27.47
N LYS A 540 8.37 29.42 -26.24
CA LYS A 540 9.44 30.42 -25.98
C LYS A 540 10.80 30.07 -26.65
N ARG A 541 10.98 28.84 -27.17
CA ARG A 541 12.22 28.38 -27.83
C ARG A 541 12.23 28.64 -29.34
N SER A 542 11.06 28.83 -29.97
CA SER A 542 10.89 29.24 -31.37
C SER A 542 10.74 30.75 -31.46
#